data_AF-A0A920MX50-F1
#
_entry.id   AF-A0A920MX50-F1
#
_cell.length_a   1.000
_cell.length_b   1.000
_cell.length_c   1.000
_cell.angle_alpha   90.00
_cell.angle_beta   90.00
_cell.angle_gamma   90.00
#
_symmetry.space_group_name_H-M   'P 1'
#
loop_
_entity.id
_entity.type
_entity.pdbx_description
1 polymer ?
#
loop_
_entity_poly.entity_id
_entity_poly.type
_entity_poly.pdbx_seq_one_letter_code
_entity_poly.pdbx_strand_id
1 'polypeptide(L)'
;MDSHYADKLGVNLKELLVSQPDSGEQALEITETLVRSSALDIIVVDSVAALVPRAELEGEMGDAHVGLQARLMSQALRKFKRYCKSIKYGSNLY
;
A
#
# COMPACT_ATOMS: atom_id res chain seq x y z
N MET A 1 -6.35 -3.26 -12.57
CA MET A 1 -7.27 -4.26 -11.99
C MET A 1 -8.41 -4.50 -12.96
N ASP A 2 -8.74 -5.76 -13.24
CA ASP A 2 -9.93 -6.12 -14.02
C ASP A 2 -11.14 -6.21 -13.08
N SER A 3 -12.04 -5.23 -13.16
CA SER A 3 -13.25 -5.17 -12.34
C SER A 3 -14.22 -6.31 -12.65
N HIS A 4 -14.30 -6.74 -13.90
CA HIS A 4 -15.20 -7.83 -14.31
C HIS A 4 -14.70 -9.19 -13.78
N TYR A 5 -13.39 -9.39 -13.70
CA TYR A 5 -12.83 -10.56 -13.05
C TYR A 5 -13.05 -10.55 -11.53
N ALA A 6 -12.90 -9.39 -10.88
CA ALA A 6 -13.13 -9.25 -9.44
C ALA A 6 -14.60 -9.50 -9.04
N ASP A 7 -15.57 -9.05 -9.85
CA ASP A 7 -17.00 -9.30 -9.63
C ASP A 7 -17.32 -10.81 -9.64
N LYS A 8 -16.72 -11.55 -10.59
CA LYS A 8 -16.87 -13.02 -10.66
C LYS A 8 -16.29 -13.75 -9.45
N LEU A 9 -15.33 -13.16 -8.75
CA LEU A 9 -14.76 -13.69 -7.52
C LEU A 9 -15.56 -13.28 -6.27
N GLY A 10 -16.68 -12.57 -6.44
CA GLY A 10 -17.54 -12.13 -5.33
C GLY A 10 -17.04 -10.88 -4.62
N VAL A 11 -16.15 -10.10 -5.24
CA VAL A 11 -15.69 -8.82 -4.68
C VAL A 11 -16.79 -7.77 -4.83
N ASN A 12 -17.16 -7.09 -3.74
CA ASN A 12 -18.10 -5.98 -3.79
C ASN A 12 -17.44 -4.73 -4.40
N LEU A 13 -17.57 -4.55 -5.72
CA LEU A 13 -16.99 -3.42 -6.45
C LEU A 13 -17.51 -2.04 -5.98
N LYS A 14 -18.67 -1.95 -5.34
CA LYS A 14 -19.24 -0.67 -4.88
C LYS A 14 -18.57 -0.15 -3.61
N GLU A 15 -18.09 -1.06 -2.77
CA GLU A 15 -17.40 -0.75 -1.50
C GLU A 15 -15.88 -0.81 -1.67
N LEU A 16 -15.39 -1.27 -2.82
CA LEU A 16 -13.98 -1.37 -3.13
C LEU A 16 -13.40 0.02 -3.47
N LEU A 17 -12.61 0.56 -2.55
CA LEU A 17 -11.80 1.74 -2.81
C LEU A 17 -10.57 1.35 -3.63
N VAL A 18 -10.39 1.99 -4.79
CA VAL A 18 -9.23 1.81 -5.66
C VAL A 18 -8.47 3.12 -5.74
N SER A 19 -7.15 3.05 -5.50
CA SER A 19 -6.24 4.19 -5.67
C SER A 19 -5.21 3.87 -6.75
N GLN A 20 -4.91 4.85 -7.61
CA GLN A 20 -3.86 4.79 -8.61
C GLN A 20 -2.87 5.91 -8.34
N PRO A 21 -1.82 5.64 -7.55
CA PRO A 21 -0.82 6.63 -7.22
C PRO A 21 0.21 6.80 -8.36
N ASP A 22 0.70 8.02 -8.52
CA ASP A 22 1.72 8.42 -9.49
C ASP A 22 3.14 8.06 -9.03
N SER A 23 3.37 7.94 -7.72
CA SER A 23 4.67 7.54 -7.14
C SER A 23 4.52 6.64 -5.92
N GLY A 24 5.59 5.93 -5.58
CA GLY A 24 5.65 5.08 -4.38
C GLY A 24 5.44 5.88 -3.10
N GLU A 25 5.95 7.11 -3.00
CA GLU A 25 5.71 7.99 -1.85
C GLU A 25 4.22 8.32 -1.70
N GLN A 26 3.56 8.69 -2.80
CA GLN A 26 2.13 9.04 -2.78
C GLN A 26 1.29 7.83 -2.39
N ALA A 27 1.61 6.64 -2.91
CA ALA A 27 0.94 5.39 -2.54
C ALA A 27 1.00 5.14 -1.01
N LEU A 28 2.17 5.38 -0.42
CA LEU A 28 2.39 5.19 1.01
C LEU A 28 1.68 6.24 1.87
N GLU A 29 1.59 7.48 1.41
CA GLU A 29 0.85 8.55 2.10
C GLU A 29 -0.67 8.31 2.10
N ILE A 30 -1.20 7.85 0.96
CA ILE A 30 -2.60 7.42 0.86
C ILE A 30 -2.85 6.26 1.82
N THR A 31 -1.99 5.25 1.81
CA THR A 31 -2.10 4.09 2.71
C THR A 31 -2.02 4.54 4.18
N GLU A 32 -1.09 5.44 4.54
CA GLU A 32 -0.97 5.98 5.89
C GLU A 32 -2.27 6.69 6.33
N THR A 33 -2.86 7.48 5.44
CA THR A 33 -4.11 8.19 5.71
C THR A 33 -5.27 7.22 5.92
N LEU A 34 -5.39 6.21 5.07
CA LEU A 34 -6.43 5.17 5.16
C LEU A 34 -6.28 4.35 6.44
N VAL A 35 -5.07 3.90 6.77
CA VAL A 35 -4.80 3.17 8.01
C VAL A 35 -5.09 4.02 9.26
N ARG A 36 -4.78 5.32 9.23
CA ARG A 36 -5.08 6.23 10.34
C ARG A 36 -6.57 6.47 10.56
N SER A 37 -7.37 6.38 9.50
CA SER A 37 -8.82 6.56 9.59
C SER A 37 -9.51 5.38 10.29
N SER A 38 -8.86 4.22 10.38
CA SER A 38 -9.46 2.95 10.81
C SER A 38 -10.75 2.59 10.07
N ALA A 39 -10.98 3.16 8.88
CA ALA A 39 -12.19 2.95 8.09
C ALA A 39 -12.13 1.68 7.23
N LEU A 40 -10.94 1.07 7.10
CA LEU A 40 -10.69 -0.12 6.30
C LEU A 40 -10.05 -1.22 7.15
N ASP A 41 -10.57 -2.43 7.04
CA ASP A 41 -10.02 -3.61 7.72
C ASP A 41 -8.82 -4.20 6.97
N ILE A 42 -8.83 -4.12 5.63
CA ILE A 42 -7.82 -4.72 4.77
C ILE A 42 -7.41 -3.71 3.69
N ILE A 43 -6.09 -3.58 3.48
CA ILE A 43 -5.51 -2.82 2.39
C ILE A 43 -4.56 -3.74 1.63
N VAL A 44 -4.68 -3.75 0.30
CA VAL A 44 -3.85 -4.55 -0.61
C VAL A 44 -3.05 -3.61 -1.50
N VAL A 45 -1.75 -3.88 -1.63
CA VAL A 45 -0.85 -3.19 -2.56
C VAL A 45 -0.53 -4.14 -3.71
N ASP A 46 -1.02 -3.82 -4.90
CA ASP A 46 -0.76 -4.56 -6.13
C ASP A 46 0.00 -3.63 -7.11
N SER A 47 1.34 -3.63 -7.15
CA SER A 47 2.29 -4.47 -6.42
C SER A 47 3.47 -3.65 -5.89
N VAL A 48 4.32 -4.25 -5.03
CA VAL A 48 5.49 -3.55 -4.45
C VAL A 48 6.50 -3.11 -5.51
N ALA A 49 6.63 -3.86 -6.61
CA ALA A 49 7.50 -3.50 -7.72
C ALA A 49 7.07 -2.20 -8.41
N ALA A 50 5.77 -1.87 -8.36
CA ALA A 50 5.22 -0.64 -8.92
C ALA A 50 5.36 0.58 -7.98
N LEU A 51 5.83 0.38 -6.75
CA LEU A 51 6.12 1.48 -5.82
C LEU A 51 7.47 2.13 -6.15
N VAL A 52 7.50 2.84 -7.27
CA VAL A 52 8.70 3.52 -7.79
C VAL A 52 8.85 4.87 -7.10
N PRO A 53 10.01 5.15 -6.47
CA PRO A 53 10.29 6.45 -5.88
C PRO A 53 10.21 7.57 -6.93
N ARG A 54 9.71 8.73 -6.55
CA ARG A 54 9.58 9.88 -7.46
C ARG A 54 10.91 10.27 -8.11
N ALA A 55 12.01 10.19 -7.37
CA ALA A 55 13.36 10.46 -7.88
C ALA A 55 13.77 9.49 -9.01
N GLU A 56 13.26 8.26 -9.01
CA GLU A 56 13.52 7.27 -10.06
C GLU A 56 12.60 7.49 -11.27
N LEU A 57 11.38 8.00 -11.06
CA LEU A 57 10.45 8.39 -12.13
C LEU A 57 10.88 9.66 -12.88
N GLU A 58 11.51 10.60 -12.18
CA GLU A 58 11.99 11.89 -12.73
C GLU A 58 13.44 11.81 -13.26
N GLY A 59 14.17 10.73 -12.96
CA GLY A 59 15.55 10.51 -13.41
C GLY A 59 15.65 9.92 -14.82
N GLU A 60 16.87 9.90 -15.38
CA GLU A 60 17.10 9.26 -16.68
C GLU A 60 17.23 7.73 -16.54
N MET A 61 16.79 7.00 -17.57
CA MET A 61 16.99 5.56 -17.65
C MET A 61 18.50 5.25 -17.69
N GLY A 62 19.03 4.68 -16.60
CA GLY A 62 20.45 4.36 -16.46
C GLY A 62 21.13 5.09 -15.30
N ASP A 63 20.47 6.08 -14.69
CA ASP A 63 20.95 6.71 -13.47
C ASP A 63 20.94 5.71 -12.31
N ALA A 64 22.06 5.66 -11.59
CA ALA A 64 22.26 4.73 -10.48
C ALA A 64 21.48 5.17 -9.23
N HIS A 65 20.19 4.84 -9.18
CA HIS A 65 19.33 5.05 -8.01
C HIS A 65 19.41 3.87 -7.02
N VAL A 66 20.63 3.50 -6.61
CA VAL A 66 20.87 2.29 -5.81
C VAL A 66 20.18 2.37 -4.45
N GLY A 67 19.26 1.43 -4.20
CA GLY A 67 18.63 1.23 -2.89
C GLY A 67 17.53 2.23 -2.52
N LEU A 68 17.08 3.08 -3.45
CA LEU A 68 16.01 4.06 -3.22
C LEU A 68 14.69 3.38 -2.85
N GLN A 69 14.27 2.36 -3.62
CA GLN A 69 13.09 1.56 -3.31
C GLN A 69 13.18 0.87 -1.94
N ALA A 70 14.34 0.29 -1.59
CA ALA A 70 14.55 -0.36 -0.28
C ALA A 70 14.46 0.63 0.89
N ARG A 71 14.97 1.85 0.72
CA ARG A 71 14.85 2.92 1.72
C ARG A 71 13.41 3.39 1.88
N LEU A 72 12.69 3.57 0.77
CA LEU A 72 11.27 3.92 0.75
C LEU A 72 10.44 2.87 1.52
N MET A 73 10.62 1.59 1.19
CA MET A 73 9.93 0.49 1.85
C MET A 73 10.30 0.37 3.34
N SER A 74 11.56 0.56 3.70
CA SER A 74 11.97 0.59 5.11
C SER A 74 11.29 1.70 5.90
N GLN A 75 11.10 2.88 5.28
CA GLN A 75 10.35 3.99 5.88
C GLN A 75 8.86 3.65 6.03
N ALA A 76 8.25 3.11 4.98
CA ALA A 76 6.86 2.65 4.97
C ALA A 76 6.57 1.66 6.11
N LEU A 77 7.35 0.58 6.18
CA LEU A 77 7.13 -0.50 7.15
C LEU A 77 7.29 -0.02 8.59
N ARG A 78 8.24 0.90 8.87
CA ARG A 78 8.36 1.49 10.21
C ARG A 78 7.12 2.28 10.62
N LYS A 79 6.52 3.02 9.69
CA LYS A 79 5.27 3.75 9.91
C LYS A 79 4.10 2.78 10.10
N PHE A 80 3.93 1.82 9.19
CA PHE A 80 2.82 0.85 9.27
C PHE A 80 2.87 -0.03 10.52
N LYS A 81 4.06 -0.46 10.95
CA LYS A 81 4.23 -1.19 12.22
C LYS A 81 3.65 -0.44 13.43
N ARG A 82 3.66 0.90 13.40
CA ARG A 82 3.07 1.71 14.47
C ARG A 82 1.55 1.58 14.51
N TYR A 83 0.90 1.49 13.35
CA TYR A 83 -0.55 1.41 13.23
C TYR A 83 -1.08 -0.01 13.36
N CYS A 84 -0.37 -1.01 12.80
CA CYS A 84 -0.79 -2.42 12.84
C CYS A 84 -0.57 -3.10 14.21
N LYS A 85 -0.23 -2.34 15.26
CA LYS A 85 0.13 -2.88 16.58
C LYS A 85 -1.07 -3.30 17.45
N SER A 86 -2.30 -3.20 16.92
CA SER A 86 -3.53 -3.44 17.70
C SER A 86 -4.29 -4.73 17.36
N ILE A 87 -3.68 -5.68 16.66
CA ILE A 87 -4.24 -7.04 16.59
C ILE A 87 -3.80 -7.77 17.87
N LYS A 88 -4.44 -7.44 18.99
CA LYS A 88 -4.52 -8.41 20.09
C LYS A 88 -5.40 -9.52 19.55
N TYR A 89 -4.81 -10.69 19.27
CA TYR A 89 -5.59 -11.91 19.18
C TYR A 89 -6.43 -11.98 20.45
N GLY A 90 -7.74 -11.86 20.27
CA GLY A 90 -8.70 -11.86 21.36
C GLY A 90 -8.46 -13.07 22.23
N SER A 91 -8.14 -12.81 23.49
CA SER A 91 -8.42 -13.70 24.59
C SER A 91 -9.94 -13.99 24.60
N ASN A 92 -10.35 -15.03 23.87
CA ASN A 92 -11.59 -15.78 24.05
C ASN A 92 -11.58 -16.97 23.08
N LEU A 93 -10.77 -17.98 23.39
CA LEU A 93 -11.19 -19.36 23.14
C LEU A 93 -12.05 -19.75 24.33
N TYR A 94 -13.36 -19.69 24.13
CA TYR A 94 -14.30 -20.60 24.79
C TYR A 94 -14.50 -21.80 23.87
#